data_AF-A0A432VF66-F1
#
_entry.id   AF-A0A432VF66-F1
#
_cell.length_a   1.000
_cell.length_b   1.000
_cell.length_c   1.000
_cell.angle_alpha   90.00
_cell.angle_beta   90.00
_cell.angle_gamma   90.00
#
_symmetry.space_group_name_H-M   'P 1'
#
loop_
_entity.id
_entity.type
_entity.pdbx_description
1 polymer ?
#
loop_
_entity_poly.entity_id
_entity_poly.type
_entity_poly.pdbx_seq_one_letter_code
_entity_poly.pdbx_strand_id
1 'polypeptide(L)'
;MQWLHEASYIISHYVDLPEVDIPDVLAGADYTQLRDADIEQIAVDLRRHWNLGEGPSGDMVTLMERVGIVVATIPMNTTKLDGLCSWSPIDGRPHVLLATDKMSFPRRQMDAAHELAHAILHRAVPAEEFEANLRVIERQAFRLGSAFLMPSTSYPHEVRRCSLAVLASLKERWRVSIKAQIKRLSDLDIIPEDLSRQLYKLYSAKGWSKGEPLDQHWPVQQPRALRDSLNLIVDNGVRSKSDLLATEFTISATDVELLCGLSPGWFERDAAEVVTLKRTTSDGEASPQGEGQVIAFPDRHRR
;
A
#
# COMPACT_ATOMS: atom_id res chain seq x y z
N MET A 1 13.89 11.33 -1.90
CA MET A 1 12.92 11.74 -0.86
C MET A 1 12.66 13.24 -0.85
N GLN A 2 13.67 14.11 -0.81
CA GLN A 2 13.46 15.56 -0.74
C GLN A 2 12.47 16.12 -1.78
N TRP A 3 12.65 15.82 -3.08
CA TRP A 3 11.72 16.29 -4.11
C TRP A 3 10.28 15.80 -3.95
N LEU A 4 10.10 14.59 -3.40
CA LEU A 4 8.76 14.06 -3.11
C LEU A 4 8.12 14.82 -1.95
N HIS A 5 8.89 15.15 -0.90
CA HIS A 5 8.40 15.97 0.21
C HIS A 5 7.99 17.36 -0.28
N GLU A 6 8.84 18.01 -1.08
CA GLU A 6 8.57 19.33 -1.65
C GLU A 6 7.32 19.29 -2.55
N ALA A 7 7.23 18.32 -3.46
CA ALA A 7 6.09 18.20 -4.36
C ALA A 7 4.77 17.96 -3.61
N SER A 8 4.76 17.06 -2.63
CA SER A 8 3.57 16.82 -1.80
C SER A 8 3.19 18.05 -0.98
N TYR A 9 4.18 18.76 -0.43
CA TYR A 9 3.94 19.97 0.36
C TYR A 9 3.38 21.10 -0.50
N ILE A 10 3.87 21.29 -1.72
CA ILE A 10 3.30 22.23 -2.69
C ILE A 10 1.84 21.88 -2.97
N ILE A 11 1.56 20.62 -3.31
CA ILE A 11 0.22 20.15 -3.64
C ILE A 11 -0.76 20.35 -2.46
N SER A 12 -0.30 20.18 -1.22
CA SER A 12 -1.14 20.34 -0.03
C SER A 12 -1.59 21.77 0.24
N HIS A 13 -1.01 22.79 -0.42
CA HIS A 13 -1.54 24.17 -0.36
C HIS A 13 -2.84 24.34 -1.17
N TYR A 14 -3.13 23.40 -2.06
CA TYR A 14 -4.24 23.48 -3.00
C TYR A 14 -5.31 22.41 -2.74
N VAL A 15 -4.92 21.26 -2.18
CA VAL A 15 -5.80 20.11 -1.95
C VAL A 15 -5.52 19.52 -0.58
N ASP A 16 -6.58 19.23 0.17
CA ASP A 16 -6.48 18.50 1.43
C ASP A 16 -6.17 17.02 1.16
N LEU A 17 -4.94 16.60 1.50
CA LEU A 17 -4.59 15.19 1.55
C LEU A 17 -5.21 14.53 2.79
N PRO A 18 -5.52 13.22 2.76
CA PRO A 18 -6.02 12.52 3.95
C PRO A 18 -5.15 12.79 5.17
N GLU A 19 -5.77 13.02 6.32
CA GLU A 19 -5.05 13.25 7.57
C GLU A 19 -4.18 12.05 7.94
N VAL A 20 -3.05 12.31 8.61
CA VAL A 20 -2.14 11.24 9.05
C VAL A 20 -2.79 10.49 10.20
N ASP A 21 -3.22 9.27 9.93
CA ASP A 21 -3.90 8.38 10.87
C ASP A 21 -3.01 7.19 11.26
N ILE A 22 -1.91 7.49 11.96
CA ILE A 22 -1.00 6.49 12.54
C ILE A 22 -1.04 6.65 14.07
N PRO A 23 -1.60 5.69 14.82
CA PRO A 23 -1.65 5.78 16.27
C PRO A 23 -0.24 5.63 16.88
N ASP A 24 -0.04 6.20 18.07
CA ASP A 24 1.16 5.92 18.87
C ASP A 24 1.07 4.51 19.45
N VAL A 25 1.68 3.56 18.75
CA VAL A 25 1.72 2.14 19.14
C VAL A 25 2.91 1.78 20.03
N LEU A 26 3.86 2.70 20.20
CA LEU A 26 5.04 2.48 21.05
C LEU A 26 4.75 2.88 22.50
N ALA A 27 3.80 3.80 22.72
CA ALA A 27 3.38 4.25 24.05
C ALA A 27 4.57 4.67 24.95
N GLY A 28 5.56 5.33 24.34
CA GLY A 28 6.79 5.77 25.00
C GLY A 28 7.92 4.72 25.09
N ALA A 29 7.71 3.50 24.58
CA ALA A 29 8.78 2.52 24.43
C ALA A 29 9.71 2.88 23.26
N ASP A 30 10.98 2.51 23.40
CA ASP A 30 11.96 2.60 22.32
C ASP A 30 11.92 1.33 21.44
N TYR A 31 12.27 1.45 20.15
CA TYR A 31 12.30 0.30 19.23
C TYR A 31 13.23 -0.82 19.72
N THR A 32 14.30 -0.49 20.45
CA THR A 32 15.23 -1.46 21.06
C THR A 32 14.59 -2.32 22.15
N GLN A 33 13.48 -1.87 22.74
CA GLN A 33 12.76 -2.55 23.82
C GLN A 33 11.68 -3.49 23.29
N LEU A 34 11.36 -3.42 21.99
CA LEU A 34 10.30 -4.24 21.39
C LEU A 34 10.71 -5.70 21.29
N ARG A 35 9.88 -6.56 21.90
CA ARG A 35 9.96 -8.01 21.69
C ARG A 35 9.14 -8.37 20.47
N ASP A 36 9.43 -9.54 19.93
CA ASP A 36 8.72 -10.11 18.80
C ASP A 36 7.19 -10.20 19.04
N ALA A 37 6.76 -10.51 20.27
CA ALA A 37 5.35 -10.54 20.65
C ALA A 37 4.69 -9.15 20.67
N ASP A 38 5.45 -8.10 21.01
CA ASP A 38 4.94 -6.73 21.00
C ASP A 38 4.66 -6.30 19.54
N ILE A 39 5.53 -6.68 18.60
CA ILE A 39 5.33 -6.44 17.16
C ILE A 39 4.09 -7.17 16.63
N GLU A 40 3.84 -8.41 17.07
CA GLU A 40 2.60 -9.12 16.70
C GLU A 40 1.35 -8.36 17.18
N GLN A 41 1.39 -7.86 18.41
CA GLN A 41 0.28 -7.13 19.00
C GLN A 41 0.05 -5.79 18.29
N ILE A 42 1.12 -5.05 17.98
CA ILE A 42 1.07 -3.82 17.18
C ILE A 42 0.40 -4.07 15.83
N ALA A 43 0.73 -5.17 15.14
CA ALA A 43 0.11 -5.52 13.86
C ALA A 43 -1.41 -5.71 14.00
N VAL A 44 -1.86 -6.40 15.05
CA VAL A 44 -3.28 -6.63 15.33
C VAL A 44 -3.98 -5.32 15.68
N ASP A 45 -3.36 -4.46 16.48
CA ASP A 45 -3.97 -3.20 16.92
C ASP A 45 -4.09 -2.20 15.77
N LEU A 46 -3.10 -2.12 14.88
CA LEU A 46 -3.19 -1.33 13.65
C LEU A 46 -4.33 -1.81 12.74
N ARG A 47 -4.48 -3.13 12.57
CA ARG A 47 -5.59 -3.69 11.77
C ARG A 47 -6.96 -3.40 12.37
N ARG A 48 -7.08 -3.41 13.70
CA ARG A 48 -8.30 -3.02 14.41
C ARG A 48 -8.58 -1.54 14.25
N HIS A 49 -7.57 -0.69 14.47
CA HIS A 49 -7.65 0.77 14.33
C HIS A 49 -8.13 1.17 12.94
N TRP A 50 -7.58 0.56 11.89
CA TRP A 50 -7.96 0.83 10.50
C TRP A 50 -9.13 -0.03 9.96
N ASN A 51 -9.83 -0.76 10.83
CA ASN A 51 -10.98 -1.61 10.51
C ASN A 51 -10.77 -2.60 9.36
N LEU A 52 -9.61 -3.27 9.34
CA LEU A 52 -9.24 -4.23 8.28
C LEU A 52 -9.68 -5.67 8.54
N GLY A 53 -10.17 -5.94 9.76
CA GLY A 53 -10.51 -7.29 10.22
C GLY A 53 -9.28 -8.22 10.24
N GLU A 54 -9.52 -9.53 10.20
CA GLU A 54 -8.49 -10.57 10.38
C GLU A 54 -8.11 -11.30 9.07
N GLY A 55 -8.74 -10.95 7.95
CA GLY A 55 -8.51 -11.59 6.65
C GLY A 55 -7.36 -10.98 5.84
N PRO A 56 -7.20 -11.41 4.57
CA PRO A 56 -6.22 -10.82 3.65
C PRO A 56 -6.35 -9.29 3.55
N SER A 57 -5.21 -8.60 3.57
CA SER A 57 -5.18 -7.16 3.27
C SER A 57 -5.52 -6.90 1.80
N GLY A 58 -6.21 -5.79 1.54
CA GLY A 58 -6.57 -5.32 0.20
C GLY A 58 -5.34 -4.88 -0.60
N ASP A 59 -5.25 -3.61 -0.96
CA ASP A 59 -4.06 -3.02 -1.59
C ASP A 59 -3.36 -2.11 -0.57
N MET A 60 -2.09 -2.40 -0.28
CA MET A 60 -1.31 -1.69 0.74
C MET A 60 -1.02 -0.25 0.35
N VAL A 61 -0.79 0.05 -0.93
CA VAL A 61 -0.57 1.42 -1.40
C VAL A 61 -1.83 2.26 -1.16
N THR A 62 -2.99 1.70 -1.51
CA THR A 62 -4.29 2.34 -1.28
C THR A 62 -4.56 2.56 0.21
N LEU A 63 -4.21 1.58 1.05
CA LEU A 63 -4.34 1.71 2.50
C LEU A 63 -3.44 2.84 3.03
N MET A 64 -2.17 2.87 2.61
CA MET A 64 -1.20 3.88 3.04
C MET A 64 -1.67 5.30 2.66
N GLU A 65 -2.13 5.50 1.43
CA GLU A 65 -2.70 6.79 1.00
C GLU A 65 -3.93 7.17 1.83
N ARG A 66 -4.82 6.21 2.12
CA ARG A 66 -6.02 6.42 2.93
C ARG A 66 -5.70 6.89 4.36
N VAL A 67 -4.60 6.42 4.95
CA VAL A 67 -4.18 6.78 6.32
C VAL A 67 -3.19 7.95 6.34
N GLY A 68 -3.10 8.69 5.23
CA GLY A 68 -2.34 9.93 5.13
C GLY A 68 -0.85 9.77 4.81
N ILE A 69 -0.41 8.59 4.37
CA ILE A 69 0.96 8.39 3.88
C ILE A 69 1.02 8.74 2.40
N VAL A 70 1.95 9.61 2.01
CA VAL A 70 2.18 9.91 0.59
C VAL A 70 3.04 8.82 -0.01
N VAL A 71 2.53 8.15 -1.03
CA VAL A 71 3.25 7.07 -1.71
C VAL A 71 3.60 7.51 -3.12
N ALA A 72 4.85 7.29 -3.52
CA ALA A 72 5.32 7.47 -4.88
C ALA A 72 6.06 6.23 -5.37
N THR A 73 6.26 6.12 -6.68
CA THR A 73 6.96 5.01 -7.29
C THR A 73 7.96 5.49 -8.32
N ILE A 74 9.18 4.97 -8.30
CA ILE A 74 10.21 5.29 -9.29
C ILE A 74 10.98 4.04 -9.74
N PRO A 75 11.56 4.05 -10.95
CA PRO A 75 12.64 3.13 -11.31
C PRO A 75 13.84 3.45 -10.43
N MET A 76 14.22 2.51 -9.56
CA MET A 76 15.39 2.66 -8.70
C MET A 76 16.66 2.11 -9.36
N ASN A 77 16.54 1.38 -10.49
CA ASN A 77 17.66 0.85 -11.27
C ASN A 77 18.65 0.01 -10.44
N THR A 78 18.19 -0.54 -9.32
CA THR A 78 18.97 -1.38 -8.41
C THR A 78 18.11 -2.57 -7.98
N THR A 79 18.77 -3.66 -7.62
CA THR A 79 18.10 -4.85 -7.07
C THR A 79 18.23 -4.93 -5.55
N LYS A 80 18.81 -3.92 -4.92
CA LYS A 80 19.12 -3.91 -3.48
C LYS A 80 18.15 -3.08 -2.66
N LEU A 81 17.34 -2.25 -3.31
CA LEU A 81 16.44 -1.30 -2.68
C LEU A 81 15.07 -1.48 -3.31
N ASP A 82 14.12 -1.97 -2.50
CA ASP A 82 12.74 -2.21 -2.93
C ASP A 82 11.82 -1.05 -2.51
N GLY A 83 12.24 -0.25 -1.54
CA GLY A 83 11.56 0.98 -1.11
C GLY A 83 12.41 1.85 -0.19
N LEU A 84 11.86 3.01 0.17
CA LEU A 84 12.37 3.93 1.17
C LEU A 84 11.19 4.60 1.90
N CYS A 85 11.34 4.79 3.20
CA CYS A 85 10.41 5.56 4.03
C CYS A 85 11.14 6.72 4.71
N SER A 86 10.53 7.90 4.74
CA SER A 86 10.97 9.01 5.59
C SER A 86 9.82 9.91 5.98
N TRP A 87 9.90 10.50 7.17
CA TRP A 87 9.00 11.55 7.60
C TRP A 87 9.50 12.89 7.04
N SER A 88 8.61 13.63 6.40
CA SER A 88 8.93 14.95 5.86
C SER A 88 9.23 15.92 7.00
N PRO A 89 10.38 16.62 6.96
CA PRO A 89 10.70 17.64 7.97
C PRO A 89 9.89 18.92 7.78
N ILE A 90 9.14 19.06 6.68
CA ILE A 90 8.39 20.27 6.33
C ILE A 90 7.05 20.31 7.06
N ASP A 91 6.31 19.21 6.99
CA ASP A 91 4.92 19.08 7.47
C ASP A 91 4.73 17.90 8.43
N GLY A 92 5.77 17.11 8.70
CA GLY A 92 5.67 15.96 9.58
C GLY A 92 4.83 14.82 9.01
N ARG A 93 4.67 14.72 7.68
CA ARG A 93 3.93 13.64 7.01
C ARG A 93 4.86 12.50 6.56
N PRO A 94 4.50 11.23 6.77
CA PRO A 94 5.27 10.10 6.25
C PRO A 94 5.17 10.00 4.72
N HIS A 95 6.30 9.75 4.10
CA HIS A 95 6.43 9.53 2.66
C HIS A 95 7.11 8.20 2.40
N VAL A 96 6.58 7.48 1.42
CA VAL A 96 7.12 6.18 0.99
C VAL A 96 7.36 6.19 -0.51
N LEU A 97 8.55 5.75 -0.89
CA LEU A 97 8.99 5.64 -2.28
C LEU A 97 9.24 4.17 -2.60
N LEU A 98 8.51 3.59 -3.55
CA LEU A 98 8.59 2.17 -3.89
C LEU A 98 9.23 1.97 -5.27
N ALA A 99 10.07 0.95 -5.42
CA ALA A 99 10.69 0.62 -6.69
C ALA A 99 9.67 0.08 -7.71
N THR A 100 9.88 0.35 -9.01
CA THR A 100 9.05 -0.21 -10.11
C THR A 100 9.70 -1.37 -10.86
N ASP A 101 10.99 -1.62 -10.65
CA ASP A 101 11.83 -2.43 -11.56
C ASP A 101 11.43 -3.91 -11.66
N LYS A 102 10.88 -4.52 -10.60
CA LYS A 102 10.68 -6.00 -10.51
C LYS A 102 9.43 -6.42 -9.71
N MET A 103 8.32 -5.73 -9.91
CA MET A 103 7.19 -5.82 -8.99
C MET A 103 6.03 -6.66 -9.50
N SER A 104 5.71 -7.71 -8.75
CA SER A 104 4.38 -8.34 -8.76
C SER A 104 3.53 -7.73 -7.63
N PHE A 105 2.21 -7.85 -7.72
CA PHE A 105 1.32 -7.36 -6.66
C PHE A 105 1.71 -7.93 -5.28
N PRO A 106 1.97 -9.25 -5.11
CA PRO A 106 2.35 -9.78 -3.80
C PRO A 106 3.71 -9.32 -3.27
N ARG A 107 4.65 -8.93 -4.15
CA ARG A 107 5.90 -8.31 -3.73
C ARG A 107 5.64 -6.87 -3.28
N ARG A 108 4.85 -6.11 -4.06
CA ARG A 108 4.46 -4.74 -3.72
C ARG A 108 3.74 -4.65 -2.38
N GLN A 109 2.89 -5.63 -2.05
CA GLN A 109 2.25 -5.73 -0.75
C GLN A 109 3.26 -5.82 0.39
N MET A 110 4.27 -6.69 0.25
CA MET A 110 5.30 -6.86 1.28
C MET A 110 6.18 -5.62 1.41
N ASP A 111 6.63 -5.06 0.30
CA ASP A 111 7.53 -3.91 0.32
C ASP A 111 6.80 -2.68 0.90
N ALA A 112 5.55 -2.44 0.49
CA ALA A 112 4.73 -1.38 1.09
C ALA A 112 4.48 -1.62 2.59
N ALA A 113 4.20 -2.85 3.02
CA ALA A 113 4.01 -3.17 4.43
C ALA A 113 5.31 -3.05 5.25
N HIS A 114 6.45 -3.33 4.64
CA HIS A 114 7.78 -3.13 5.23
C HIS A 114 8.07 -1.63 5.42
N GLU A 115 7.84 -0.80 4.40
CA GLU A 115 8.02 0.65 4.51
C GLU A 115 7.03 1.28 5.50
N LEU A 116 5.78 0.80 5.52
CA LEU A 116 4.80 1.18 6.55
C LEU A 116 5.34 0.87 7.96
N ALA A 117 5.98 -0.29 8.15
CA ALA A 117 6.55 -0.64 9.42
C ALA A 117 7.70 0.30 9.85
N HIS A 118 8.53 0.78 8.91
CA HIS A 118 9.49 1.84 9.20
C HIS A 118 8.81 3.14 9.64
N ALA A 119 7.74 3.55 8.95
CA ALA A 119 6.99 4.75 9.33
C ALA A 119 6.44 4.68 10.76
N ILE A 120 6.04 3.49 11.21
CA ILE A 120 5.43 3.24 12.51
C ILE A 120 6.47 3.06 13.62
N LEU A 121 7.44 2.17 13.42
CA LEU A 121 8.37 1.75 14.49
C LEU A 121 9.61 2.63 14.60
N HIS A 122 10.04 3.24 13.50
CA HIS A 122 11.37 3.84 13.38
C HIS A 122 11.35 5.34 13.11
N ARG A 123 10.20 6.01 13.30
CA ARG A 123 10.05 7.46 13.09
C ARG A 123 11.07 8.30 13.84
N ALA A 124 11.34 7.95 15.10
CA ALA A 124 12.17 8.75 16.01
C ALA A 124 13.64 8.31 16.05
N VAL A 125 14.05 7.35 15.20
CA VAL A 125 15.42 6.82 15.19
C VAL A 125 16.33 7.77 14.41
N PRO A 126 17.38 8.36 15.04
CA PRO A 126 18.35 9.19 14.34
C PRO A 126 19.11 8.42 13.26
N ALA A 127 19.56 9.10 12.20
CA ALA A 127 20.25 8.46 11.08
C ALA A 127 21.49 7.65 11.49
N GLU A 128 22.32 8.20 12.38
CA GLU A 128 23.52 7.51 12.90
C GLU A 128 23.16 6.22 13.64
N GLU A 129 22.07 6.25 14.43
CA GLU A 129 21.58 5.08 15.15
C GLU A 129 20.96 4.06 14.21
N PHE A 130 20.24 4.52 13.19
CA PHE A 130 19.66 3.68 12.16
C PHE A 130 20.74 2.86 11.43
N GLU A 131 21.83 3.51 11.03
CA GLU A 131 22.95 2.84 10.38
C GLU A 131 23.64 1.84 11.31
N ALA A 132 23.86 2.20 12.58
CA ALA A 132 24.49 1.34 13.57
C ALA A 132 23.64 0.09 13.90
N ASN A 133 22.30 0.21 13.86
CA ASN A 133 21.36 -0.84 14.25
C ASN A 133 20.55 -1.43 13.09
N LEU A 134 20.99 -1.20 11.85
CA LEU A 134 20.27 -1.55 10.62
C LEU A 134 19.69 -2.98 10.65
N ARG A 135 20.47 -3.97 11.09
CA ARG A 135 20.01 -5.37 11.13
C ARG A 135 18.79 -5.58 12.02
N VAL A 136 18.70 -4.89 13.16
CA VAL A 136 17.56 -5.02 14.10
C VAL A 136 16.34 -4.31 13.52
N ILE A 137 16.53 -3.09 13.05
CA ILE A 137 15.48 -2.25 12.45
C ILE A 137 14.85 -2.96 11.24
N GLU A 138 15.66 -3.44 10.31
CA GLU A 138 15.18 -4.21 9.14
C GLU A 138 14.40 -5.47 9.54
N ARG A 139 14.89 -6.19 10.57
CA ARG A 139 14.19 -7.37 11.10
C ARG A 139 12.82 -6.99 11.66
N GLN A 140 12.75 -5.91 12.43
CA GLN A 140 11.49 -5.42 13.02
C GLN A 140 10.51 -4.95 11.94
N ALA A 141 11.00 -4.22 10.93
CA ALA A 141 10.19 -3.77 9.80
C ALA A 141 9.60 -4.93 9.01
N PHE A 142 10.42 -5.92 8.64
CA PHE A 142 9.94 -7.14 7.99
C PHE A 142 8.97 -7.93 8.88
N ARG A 143 9.24 -8.03 10.19
CA ARG A 143 8.35 -8.77 11.11
C ARG A 143 6.98 -8.10 11.20
N LEU A 144 6.94 -6.78 11.40
CA LEU A 144 5.68 -6.04 11.46
C LEU A 144 4.93 -6.09 10.13
N GLY A 145 5.61 -5.84 8.99
CA GLY A 145 4.97 -5.91 7.67
C GLY A 145 4.37 -7.29 7.38
N SER A 146 5.11 -8.35 7.72
CA SER A 146 4.65 -9.73 7.59
C SER A 146 3.48 -10.06 8.53
N ALA A 147 3.55 -9.62 9.79
CA ALA A 147 2.48 -9.81 10.77
C ALA A 147 1.21 -9.04 10.39
N PHE A 148 1.36 -7.84 9.83
CA PHE A 148 0.26 -7.02 9.35
C PHE A 148 -0.46 -7.68 8.17
N LEU A 149 0.27 -8.22 7.20
CA LEU A 149 -0.31 -8.90 6.04
C LEU A 149 -0.88 -10.29 6.37
N MET A 150 -0.29 -10.99 7.34
CA MET A 150 -0.62 -12.35 7.74
C MET A 150 -0.74 -12.44 9.27
N PRO A 151 -1.88 -12.04 9.86
CA PRO A 151 -2.05 -11.97 11.30
C PRO A 151 -1.87 -13.33 11.98
N SER A 152 -1.19 -13.34 13.13
CA SER A 152 -0.94 -14.55 13.93
C SER A 152 -2.24 -15.20 14.42
N THR A 153 -3.29 -14.41 14.55
CA THR A 153 -4.65 -14.74 14.97
C THR A 153 -5.47 -15.52 13.93
N SER A 154 -5.09 -15.49 12.65
CA SER A 154 -5.93 -16.03 11.57
C SER A 154 -5.16 -16.83 10.54
N TYR A 155 -4.04 -16.31 10.03
CA TYR A 155 -3.29 -16.93 8.94
C TYR A 155 -2.82 -18.37 9.27
N PRO A 156 -2.25 -18.67 10.46
CA PRO A 156 -1.81 -20.03 10.79
C PRO A 156 -2.93 -21.07 10.75
N HIS A 157 -4.17 -20.68 11.07
CA HIS A 157 -5.33 -21.59 11.06
C HIS A 157 -5.74 -22.02 9.64
N GLU A 158 -5.35 -21.26 8.62
CA GLU A 158 -5.57 -21.63 7.22
C GLU A 158 -4.48 -22.57 6.67
N VAL A 159 -3.32 -22.63 7.33
CA VAL A 159 -2.19 -23.47 6.91
C VAL A 159 -2.35 -24.89 7.43
N ARG A 160 -3.22 -25.67 6.76
CA ARG A 160 -3.49 -27.08 7.14
C ARG A 160 -2.26 -27.97 7.07
N ARG A 161 -1.37 -27.73 6.10
CA ARG A 161 -0.08 -28.44 5.91
C ARG A 161 0.93 -27.49 5.29
N CYS A 162 2.15 -27.50 5.78
CA CYS A 162 3.21 -26.64 5.26
C CYS A 162 3.91 -27.28 4.05
N SER A 163 3.37 -27.04 2.86
CA SER A 163 3.98 -27.44 1.58
C SER A 163 3.91 -26.30 0.57
N LEU A 164 4.85 -26.26 -0.39
CA LEU A 164 4.85 -25.24 -1.44
C LEU A 164 3.54 -25.18 -2.25
N ALA A 165 2.86 -26.32 -2.42
CA ALA A 165 1.57 -26.38 -3.12
C ALA A 165 0.46 -25.70 -2.30
N VAL A 166 0.43 -25.92 -0.98
CA VAL A 166 -0.53 -25.26 -0.10
C VAL A 166 -0.25 -23.76 -0.02
N LEU A 167 1.03 -23.34 0.11
CA LEU A 167 1.39 -21.93 0.13
C LEU A 167 1.08 -21.20 -1.19
N ALA A 168 1.19 -21.91 -2.33
CA ALA A 168 0.76 -21.37 -3.61
C ALA A 168 -0.76 -21.14 -3.68
N SER A 169 -1.56 -22.05 -3.10
CA SER A 169 -3.01 -21.86 -2.99
C SER A 169 -3.36 -20.72 -2.02
N LEU A 170 -2.65 -20.61 -0.89
CA LEU A 170 -2.84 -19.51 0.06
C LEU A 170 -2.41 -18.16 -0.53
N LYS A 171 -1.41 -18.12 -1.42
CA LYS A 171 -1.04 -16.90 -2.17
C LYS A 171 -2.22 -16.33 -2.95
N GLU A 172 -3.09 -17.16 -3.52
CA GLU A 172 -4.30 -16.71 -4.23
C GLU A 172 -5.24 -15.90 -3.31
N ARG A 173 -5.39 -16.35 -2.07
CA ARG A 173 -6.26 -15.71 -1.07
C ARG A 173 -5.60 -14.52 -0.38
N TRP A 174 -4.40 -14.74 0.16
CA TRP A 174 -3.67 -13.77 0.99
C TRP A 174 -2.94 -12.73 0.17
N ARG A 175 -2.67 -13.01 -1.12
CA ARG A 175 -1.96 -12.12 -2.05
C ARG A 175 -0.57 -11.72 -1.54
N VAL A 176 0.08 -12.64 -0.82
CA VAL A 176 1.44 -12.50 -0.28
C VAL A 176 2.35 -13.54 -0.91
N SER A 177 3.62 -13.19 -1.13
CA SER A 177 4.59 -14.11 -1.73
C SER A 177 4.75 -15.41 -0.93
N ILE A 178 4.99 -16.52 -1.62
CA ILE A 178 5.26 -17.83 -1.01
C ILE A 178 6.51 -17.71 -0.12
N LYS A 179 7.54 -16.97 -0.56
CA LYS A 179 8.74 -16.72 0.24
C LYS A 179 8.43 -16.04 1.58
N ALA A 180 7.56 -15.02 1.57
CA ALA A 180 7.09 -14.33 2.78
C ALA A 180 6.23 -15.24 3.67
N GLN A 181 5.37 -16.06 3.07
CA GLN A 181 4.57 -17.04 3.80
C GLN A 181 5.44 -18.07 4.54
N ILE A 182 6.52 -18.57 3.92
CA ILE A 182 7.51 -19.45 4.59
C ILE A 182 8.14 -18.73 5.78
N LYS A 183 8.58 -17.47 5.57
CA LYS A 183 9.19 -16.66 6.62
C LYS A 183 8.22 -16.45 7.79
N ARG A 184 6.96 -16.11 7.50
CA ARG A 184 5.92 -15.90 8.52
C ARG A 184 5.67 -17.13 9.38
N LEU A 185 5.56 -18.30 8.76
CA LEU A 185 5.40 -19.56 9.49
C LEU A 185 6.60 -19.88 10.37
N SER A 186 7.81 -19.53 9.94
CA SER A 186 9.01 -19.64 10.76
C SER A 186 9.00 -18.63 11.91
N ASP A 187 8.56 -17.39 11.69
CA ASP A 187 8.55 -16.32 12.70
C ASP A 187 7.52 -16.54 13.81
N LEU A 188 6.50 -17.38 13.53
CA LEU A 188 5.46 -17.81 14.47
C LEU A 188 5.75 -19.18 15.09
N ASP A 189 6.93 -19.76 14.83
CA ASP A 189 7.32 -21.11 15.29
C ASP A 189 6.31 -22.22 14.90
N ILE A 190 5.53 -22.01 13.84
CA ILE A 190 4.58 -23.00 13.30
C ILE A 190 5.31 -24.11 12.55
N ILE A 191 6.46 -23.79 11.96
CA ILE A 191 7.35 -24.75 11.32
C ILE A 191 8.74 -24.71 11.98
N PRO A 192 9.37 -25.87 12.18
CA PRO A 192 10.75 -25.92 12.65
C PRO A 192 11.71 -25.38 11.59
N GLU A 193 12.88 -24.92 12.03
CA GLU A 193 13.91 -24.33 11.16
C GLU A 193 14.31 -25.26 9.99
N ASP A 194 14.43 -26.56 10.26
CA ASP A 194 14.79 -27.55 9.24
C ASP A 194 13.74 -27.66 8.12
N LEU A 195 12.45 -27.58 8.46
CA LEU A 195 11.38 -27.57 7.46
C LEU A 195 11.39 -26.26 6.66
N SER A 196 11.58 -25.11 7.32
CA SER A 196 11.75 -23.82 6.65
C SER A 196 12.90 -23.85 5.64
N ARG A 197 14.06 -24.39 6.05
CA ARG A 197 15.24 -24.57 5.19
C ARG A 197 14.95 -25.49 4.01
N GLN A 198 14.22 -26.58 4.22
CA GLN A 198 13.79 -27.49 3.15
C GLN A 198 12.84 -26.80 2.17
N LEU A 199 11.86 -26.03 2.65
CA LEU A 199 10.94 -25.28 1.81
C LEU A 199 11.68 -24.25 0.95
N TYR A 200 12.66 -23.51 1.49
CA TYR A 200 13.48 -22.59 0.70
C TYR A 200 14.35 -23.29 -0.35
N LYS A 201 14.88 -24.48 -0.06
CA LYS A 201 15.60 -25.30 -1.04
C LYS A 201 14.68 -25.71 -2.19
N LEU A 202 13.48 -26.22 -1.87
CA LEU A 202 12.48 -26.61 -2.88
C LEU A 202 11.99 -25.40 -3.69
N TYR A 203 11.79 -24.27 -3.02
CA TYR A 203 11.40 -23.00 -3.63
C TYR A 203 12.43 -22.58 -4.70
N SER A 204 13.71 -22.62 -4.33
CA SER A 204 14.82 -22.28 -5.24
C SER A 204 14.95 -23.30 -6.37
N ALA A 205 14.81 -24.59 -6.07
CA ALA A 205 14.87 -25.68 -7.07
C ALA A 205 13.76 -25.57 -8.14
N LYS A 206 12.61 -24.99 -7.78
CA LYS A 206 11.53 -24.67 -8.73
C LYS A 206 11.76 -23.39 -9.53
N GLY A 207 12.86 -22.67 -9.30
CA GLY A 207 13.16 -21.40 -9.96
C GLY A 207 12.34 -20.21 -9.45
N TRP A 208 11.59 -20.38 -8.36
CA TRP A 208 10.63 -19.37 -7.89
C TRP A 208 11.26 -18.07 -7.38
N SER A 209 12.58 -18.06 -7.13
CA SER A 209 13.33 -16.83 -6.84
C SER A 209 13.21 -15.78 -7.95
N LYS A 210 13.07 -16.21 -9.21
CA LYS A 210 12.92 -15.32 -10.38
C LYS A 210 11.47 -14.90 -10.64
N GLY A 211 10.50 -15.57 -10.02
CA GLY A 211 9.07 -15.34 -10.21
C GLY A 211 8.28 -16.50 -9.62
N GLU A 212 7.29 -16.18 -8.79
CA GLU A 212 6.43 -17.17 -8.15
C GLU A 212 5.18 -17.44 -9.01
N PRO A 213 4.53 -18.61 -8.85
CA PRO A 213 3.19 -18.82 -9.37
C PRO A 213 2.26 -17.69 -8.91
N LEU A 214 1.34 -17.24 -9.77
CA LEU A 214 0.36 -16.16 -9.51
C LEU A 214 0.96 -14.75 -9.37
N ASP A 215 2.25 -14.51 -9.62
CA ASP A 215 2.82 -13.15 -9.56
C ASP A 215 2.16 -12.17 -10.54
N GLN A 216 1.66 -12.65 -11.68
CA GLN A 216 0.97 -11.83 -12.69
C GLN A 216 -0.56 -11.89 -12.59
N HIS A 217 -1.10 -12.47 -11.52
CA HIS A 217 -2.54 -12.68 -11.40
C HIS A 217 -3.32 -11.41 -11.04
N TRP A 218 -2.66 -10.43 -10.40
CA TRP A 218 -3.27 -9.14 -10.05
C TRP A 218 -2.46 -7.98 -10.63
N PRO A 219 -3.13 -6.93 -11.12
CA PRO A 219 -2.44 -5.71 -11.54
C PRO A 219 -1.80 -5.01 -10.34
N VAL A 220 -0.57 -4.51 -10.52
CA VAL A 220 0.07 -3.63 -9.54
C VAL A 220 -0.56 -2.25 -9.64
N GLN A 221 -1.25 -1.81 -8.59
CA GLN A 221 -1.84 -0.48 -8.54
C GLN A 221 -0.73 0.57 -8.39
N GLN A 222 -0.87 1.67 -9.13
CA GLN A 222 -0.02 2.83 -8.96
C GLN A 222 -0.61 3.74 -7.87
N PRO A 223 0.24 4.45 -7.09
CA PRO A 223 -0.22 5.51 -6.22
C PRO A 223 -1.06 6.53 -6.98
N ARG A 224 -2.04 7.13 -6.30
CA ARG A 224 -3.04 7.98 -6.92
C ARG A 224 -3.18 9.33 -6.24
N ALA A 225 -2.82 9.48 -4.97
CA ALA A 225 -3.09 10.69 -4.20
C ALA A 225 -2.50 11.94 -4.86
N LEU A 226 -1.22 11.93 -5.21
CA LEU A 226 -0.57 13.08 -5.86
C LEU A 226 -1.09 13.29 -7.29
N ARG A 227 -1.24 12.21 -8.06
CA ARG A 227 -1.77 12.25 -9.43
C ARG A 227 -3.15 12.89 -9.49
N ASP A 228 -4.06 12.39 -8.66
CA ASP A 228 -5.46 12.80 -8.64
C ASP A 228 -5.57 14.22 -8.08
N SER A 229 -4.71 14.62 -7.13
CA SER A 229 -4.62 16.01 -6.65
C SER A 229 -4.18 16.97 -7.76
N LEU A 230 -3.15 16.63 -8.54
CA LEU A 230 -2.71 17.47 -9.66
C LEU A 230 -3.75 17.60 -10.76
N ASN A 231 -4.44 16.51 -11.10
CA ASN A 231 -5.59 16.57 -12.00
C ASN A 231 -6.68 17.47 -11.43
N LEU A 232 -7.03 17.33 -10.15
CA LEU A 232 -8.05 18.17 -9.50
C LEU A 232 -7.70 19.66 -9.56
N ILE A 233 -6.44 20.03 -9.28
CA ILE A 233 -5.95 21.42 -9.34
C ILE A 233 -6.13 22.01 -10.74
N VAL A 234 -5.71 21.27 -11.77
CA VAL A 234 -5.74 21.73 -13.16
C VAL A 234 -7.16 21.74 -13.72
N ASP A 235 -7.93 20.68 -13.50
CA ASP A 235 -9.29 20.51 -14.04
C ASP A 235 -10.26 21.54 -13.47
N ASN A 236 -10.01 22.05 -12.26
CA ASN A 236 -10.79 23.13 -11.64
C ASN A 236 -10.20 24.53 -11.87
N GLY A 237 -9.13 24.65 -12.68
CA GLY A 237 -8.53 25.94 -13.03
C GLY A 237 -7.88 26.69 -11.85
N VAL A 238 -7.52 25.99 -10.77
CA VAL A 238 -6.84 26.59 -9.61
C VAL A 238 -5.43 27.05 -9.99
N ARG A 239 -4.73 26.21 -10.78
CA ARG A 239 -3.47 26.52 -11.46
C ARG A 239 -3.45 25.86 -12.83
N SER A 240 -2.87 26.54 -13.81
CA SER A 240 -2.59 25.90 -15.10
C SER A 240 -1.34 25.01 -15.02
N LYS A 241 -1.21 24.07 -15.95
CA LYS A 241 -0.01 23.21 -16.07
C LYS A 241 1.27 24.04 -16.24
N SER A 242 1.21 25.11 -17.02
CA SER A 242 2.34 26.02 -17.22
C SER A 242 2.70 26.78 -15.94
N ASP A 243 1.71 27.21 -15.16
CA ASP A 243 1.97 27.93 -13.91
C ASP A 243 2.62 27.01 -12.88
N LEU A 244 2.13 25.77 -12.75
CA LEU A 244 2.71 24.76 -11.85
C LEU A 244 4.22 24.55 -12.12
N LEU A 245 4.62 24.45 -13.39
CA LEU A 245 6.03 24.29 -13.75
C LEU A 245 6.86 25.57 -13.60
N ALA A 246 6.26 26.72 -13.88
CA ALA A 246 6.98 27.99 -13.85
C ALA A 246 7.17 28.55 -12.44
N THR A 247 6.26 28.23 -11.51
CA THR A 247 6.19 28.90 -10.20
C THR A 247 6.29 27.96 -9.00
N GLU A 248 5.80 26.73 -9.11
CA GLU A 248 5.70 25.83 -7.96
C GLU A 248 6.83 24.79 -7.93
N PHE A 249 7.00 24.02 -9.01
CA PHE A 249 7.96 22.93 -9.05
C PHE A 249 9.36 23.40 -9.43
N THR A 250 10.36 22.91 -8.70
CA THR A 250 11.79 23.21 -8.93
C THR A 250 12.52 22.16 -9.77
N ILE A 251 11.81 21.10 -10.18
CA ILE A 251 12.33 19.96 -10.93
C ILE A 251 11.69 19.90 -12.32
N SER A 252 12.26 19.07 -13.21
CA SER A 252 11.77 18.95 -14.58
C SER A 252 10.34 18.40 -14.62
N ALA A 253 9.57 18.77 -15.66
CA ALA A 253 8.22 18.25 -15.88
C ALA A 253 8.19 16.71 -15.86
N THR A 254 9.17 16.06 -16.49
CA THR A 254 9.33 14.61 -16.51
C THR A 254 9.50 14.03 -15.11
N ASP A 255 10.28 14.69 -14.24
CA ASP A 255 10.49 14.22 -12.87
C ASP A 255 9.24 14.42 -12.01
N VAL A 256 8.50 15.52 -12.19
CA VAL A 256 7.20 15.72 -11.53
C VAL A 256 6.22 14.64 -11.99
N GLU A 257 6.15 14.37 -13.29
CA GLU A 257 5.28 13.34 -13.86
C GLU A 257 5.58 11.98 -13.24
N LEU A 258 6.85 11.61 -13.20
CA LEU A 258 7.30 10.35 -12.64
C LEU A 258 6.98 10.25 -11.14
N LEU A 259 7.37 11.26 -10.34
CA LEU A 259 7.18 11.26 -8.89
C LEU A 259 5.71 11.25 -8.49
N CYS A 260 4.87 11.97 -9.22
CA CYS A 260 3.45 12.10 -8.92
C CYS A 260 2.60 11.01 -9.60
N GLY A 261 3.20 10.08 -10.35
CA GLY A 261 2.48 9.00 -11.03
C GLY A 261 1.58 9.47 -12.18
N LEU A 262 1.93 10.60 -12.81
CA LEU A 262 1.23 11.11 -14.00
C LEU A 262 1.64 10.31 -15.25
N SER A 263 0.82 10.43 -16.30
CA SER A 263 1.18 9.86 -17.60
C SER A 263 2.31 10.65 -18.26
N PRO A 264 3.22 10.01 -19.01
CA PRO A 264 4.28 10.74 -19.73
C PRO A 264 3.71 11.79 -20.70
N GLY A 265 4.26 13.01 -20.61
CA GLY A 265 3.82 14.18 -21.37
C GLY A 265 2.51 14.77 -20.85
N TRP A 266 2.15 14.54 -19.59
CA TRP A 266 0.97 15.15 -18.98
C TRP A 266 1.06 16.67 -18.97
N PHE A 267 2.23 17.28 -18.75
CA PHE A 267 2.39 18.73 -18.78
C PHE A 267 2.31 19.33 -20.20
N GLU A 268 2.62 18.54 -21.23
CA GLU A 268 2.62 18.99 -22.63
C GLU A 268 1.24 18.94 -23.28
N ARG A 269 0.35 18.08 -22.78
CA ARG A 269 -1.01 17.92 -23.31
C ARG A 269 -1.92 19.01 -22.78
N ASP A 270 -2.80 19.53 -23.63
CA ASP A 270 -3.89 20.41 -23.19
C ASP A 270 -4.77 19.69 -22.15
N ALA A 271 -5.34 20.47 -21.22
CA ALA A 271 -6.31 19.94 -20.28
C ALA A 271 -7.49 19.34 -21.06
N ALA A 272 -7.90 18.12 -20.72
CA ALA A 272 -9.06 17.51 -21.37
C ALA A 272 -10.29 18.37 -21.06
N GLU A 273 -11.11 18.69 -22.07
CA GLU A 273 -12.40 19.34 -21.82
C GLU A 273 -13.24 18.42 -20.93
N VAL A 274 -13.47 18.85 -19.68
CA VAL A 274 -14.40 18.18 -18.76
C VAL A 274 -15.81 18.41 -19.27
N VAL A 275 -16.29 17.51 -20.13
CA VAL A 275 -17.69 17.52 -20.58
C VAL A 275 -18.55 17.00 -19.42
N THR A 276 -19.19 17.93 -18.71
CA THR A 276 -20.26 17.58 -17.79
C THR A 276 -21.42 17.02 -18.60
N LEU A 277 -21.63 15.70 -18.52
CA LEU A 277 -22.81 15.06 -19.08
C LEU A 277 -24.04 15.67 -18.41
N LYS A 278 -24.77 16.52 -19.15
CA LYS A 278 -26.09 16.98 -18.74
C LYS A 278 -26.94 15.75 -18.49
N ARG A 279 -27.39 15.57 -17.25
CA ARG A 279 -28.44 14.60 -16.91
C ARG A 279 -29.63 14.99 -17.78
N THR A 280 -29.96 14.17 -18.77
CA THR A 280 -31.18 14.34 -19.56
C THR A 280 -32.35 14.23 -18.60
N THR A 281 -32.91 15.37 -18.21
CA THR A 281 -34.27 15.44 -17.70
C THR A 281 -35.15 15.01 -18.87
N SER A 282 -35.41 13.71 -18.96
CA SER A 282 -36.61 13.25 -19.63
C SER A 282 -37.77 13.67 -18.74
N ASP A 283 -38.14 14.95 -18.84
CA ASP A 283 -39.52 15.37 -18.57
C ASP A 283 -40.36 14.80 -19.72
N GLY A 284 -40.52 13.48 -19.70
CA GLY A 284 -41.67 12.85 -20.31
C GLY A 284 -42.81 13.06 -19.33
N GLU A 285 -43.76 13.92 -19.70
CA GLU A 285 -45.06 13.98 -19.05
C GLU A 285 -45.59 12.54 -18.89
N ALA A 286 -45.61 12.05 -17.65
CA ALA A 286 -46.19 10.78 -17.32
C ALA A 286 -47.70 10.87 -17.57
N SER A 287 -48.15 10.41 -18.74
CA SER A 287 -49.56 10.16 -19.02
C SER A 287 -50.09 9.10 -18.03
N PRO A 288 -51.20 9.33 -17.32
CA PRO A 288 -51.65 8.43 -16.28
C PRO A 288 -52.53 7.33 -16.90
N GLN A 289 -51.94 6.36 -17.60
CA GLN A 289 -52.66 5.15 -18.00
C GLN A 289 -51.74 3.93 -17.99
N GLY A 290 -51.95 3.08 -16.98
CA GLY A 290 -51.30 1.77 -16.85
C GLY A 290 -51.37 1.29 -15.41
N GLU A 291 -52.42 0.54 -15.06
CA GLU A 291 -52.53 -0.15 -13.78
C GLU A 291 -51.36 -1.15 -13.62
N GLY A 292 -50.34 -0.75 -12.88
CA GLY A 292 -49.24 -1.63 -12.48
C GLY A 292 -49.70 -2.53 -11.34
N GLN A 293 -49.82 -3.83 -11.60
CA GLN A 293 -50.16 -4.82 -10.58
C GLN A 293 -48.94 -5.11 -9.68
N VAL A 294 -49.03 -4.73 -8.40
CA VAL A 294 -48.02 -5.06 -7.39
C VAL A 294 -48.17 -6.52 -7.00
N ILE A 295 -47.18 -7.35 -7.35
CA ILE A 295 -47.11 -8.75 -6.92
C ILE A 295 -46.34 -8.81 -5.60
N ALA A 296 -47.01 -9.26 -4.53
CA ALA A 296 -46.38 -9.48 -3.23
C ALA A 296 -45.56 -10.78 -3.21
N PHE A 297 -44.39 -10.75 -2.58
CA PHE A 297 -43.56 -11.93 -2.36
C PHE A 297 -44.23 -12.88 -1.34
N PRO A 298 -44.22 -14.21 -1.56
CA PRO A 298 -44.80 -15.15 -0.62
C PRO A 298 -43.93 -15.29 0.63
N ASP A 299 -44.55 -15.14 1.81
CA ASP A 299 -43.93 -15.32 3.12
C ASP A 299 -43.41 -16.75 3.30
N ARG A 300 -42.14 -16.87 3.68
CA ARG A 300 -41.55 -18.14 4.12
C ARG A 300 -42.15 -18.54 5.46
N HIS A 301 -43.11 -19.46 5.44
CA HIS A 301 -43.50 -20.17 6.65
C HIS A 301 -42.31 -20.99 7.18
N ARG A 302 -41.92 -20.68 8.43
CA ARG A 302 -41.07 -21.54 9.26
C ARG A 302 -41.77 -22.89 9.48
N ARG A 303 -41.05 -23.97 9.17
CA ARG A 303 -41.09 -25.23 9.92
C ARG A 303 -39.67 -25.60 10.28
#